data_AF-A0A661K848-F1
#
_entry.id   AF-A0A661K848-F1
#
_cell.length_a   1.000
_cell.length_b   1.000
_cell.length_c   1.000
_cell.angle_alpha   90.00
_cell.angle_beta   90.00
_cell.angle_gamma   90.00
#
_symmetry.space_group_name_H-M   'P 1'
#
loop_
_entity.id
_entity.type
_entity.pdbx_description
1 polymer ?
#
loop_
_entity_poly.entity_id
_entity_poly.type
_entity_poly.pdbx_seq_one_letter_code
_entity_poly.pdbx_strand_id
1 'polypeptide(L)'
;MIVANEKPLEEILRMVQGYKRILVLGCNTCTAVCLSGGEREARQLASQIRAKAMIDGEGPQVEASGIERQCEPEFLTEYLDDWRERFDLVVSLACGAGVQTLAELLEDRPVVPALNTAFIGSYQGDGTWVEMCKACGDCVLERTGGICPVTRCAKGLLNGPCGGSQGGSCEVDPEKPCAWHLIYERLKRLGQLERLREFVPPKRWALDRKDGGPRKRVRRDVTLPAFRKGVL
;
A
#
# COMPACT_ATOMS: atom_id res chain seq x y z
N MET A 1 -7.18 -0.81 -0.06
CA MET A 1 -6.09 -0.78 -1.06
C MET A 1 -4.89 -0.06 -0.47
N ILE A 2 -3.68 -0.39 -0.90
CA ILE A 2 -2.49 0.40 -0.61
C ILE A 2 -2.37 1.51 -1.65
N VAL A 3 -2.31 2.75 -1.19
CA VAL A 3 -2.03 3.92 -2.02
C VAL A 3 -0.51 4.12 -2.08
N ALA A 4 0.01 4.34 -3.27
CA ALA A 4 1.42 4.60 -3.49
C ALA A 4 1.58 5.70 -4.55
N ASN A 5 2.64 6.49 -4.41
CA ASN A 5 2.98 7.58 -5.32
C ASN A 5 4.21 7.20 -6.12
N GLU A 6 4.28 7.63 -7.38
CA GLU A 6 5.49 7.48 -8.19
C GLU A 6 6.68 8.18 -7.53
N LYS A 7 7.84 7.52 -7.55
CA LYS A 7 9.10 8.22 -7.27
C LYS A 7 9.43 9.15 -8.42
N PRO A 8 10.14 10.28 -8.15
CA PRO A 8 10.69 11.10 -9.22
C PRO A 8 11.50 10.24 -10.19
N LEU A 9 11.33 10.48 -11.50
CA LEU A 9 12.01 9.68 -12.53
C LEU A 9 13.53 9.72 -12.36
N GLU A 10 14.10 10.85 -11.97
CA GLU A 10 15.53 11.03 -11.71
C GLU A 10 16.03 10.15 -10.55
N GLU A 11 15.18 9.87 -9.55
CA GLU A 11 15.51 8.92 -8.48
C GLU A 11 15.60 7.50 -9.03
N ILE A 12 14.65 7.11 -9.89
CA ILE A 12 14.63 5.80 -10.54
C ILE A 12 15.84 5.64 -11.48
N LEU A 13 16.14 6.66 -12.29
CA LEU A 13 17.29 6.66 -13.20
C LEU A 13 18.62 6.46 -12.47
N ARG A 14 18.77 7.04 -11.28
CA ARG A 14 19.95 6.78 -10.42
C ARG A 14 20.03 5.34 -9.93
N MET A 15 18.89 4.74 -9.55
CA MET A 15 18.85 3.35 -9.08
C MET A 15 19.13 2.33 -10.19
N VAL A 16 18.77 2.64 -11.44
CA VAL A 16 19.01 1.75 -12.58
C VAL A 16 20.38 1.92 -13.24
N GLN A 17 21.16 2.92 -12.84
CA GLN A 17 22.45 3.23 -13.45
C GLN A 17 23.43 2.06 -13.31
N GLY A 18 24.05 1.65 -14.43
CA GLY A 18 25.03 0.57 -14.47
C GLY A 18 24.46 -0.83 -14.69
N TYR A 19 23.15 -1.01 -14.61
CA TYR A 19 22.47 -2.26 -14.95
C TYR A 19 22.18 -2.35 -16.45
N LYS A 20 22.21 -3.55 -17.03
CA LYS A 20 22.14 -3.76 -18.48
C LYS A 20 20.83 -4.40 -18.93
N ARG A 21 20.19 -5.22 -18.09
CA ARG A 21 18.98 -5.98 -18.42
C ARG A 21 17.96 -5.82 -17.31
N ILE A 22 17.02 -4.91 -17.52
CA ILE A 22 16.12 -4.42 -16.48
C ILE A 22 14.71 -4.91 -16.73
N LEU A 23 14.08 -5.49 -15.72
CA LEU A 23 12.65 -5.76 -15.70
C LEU A 23 11.93 -4.66 -14.93
N VAL A 24 10.99 -3.97 -15.55
CA VAL A 24 10.02 -3.11 -14.86
C VAL A 24 8.76 -3.92 -14.60
N LEU A 25 8.47 -4.22 -13.32
CA LEU A 25 7.39 -5.12 -12.94
C LEU A 25 6.23 -4.36 -12.30
N GLY A 26 5.10 -4.35 -13.01
CA GLY A 26 3.81 -3.81 -12.55
C GLY A 26 3.12 -4.69 -11.50
N CYS A 27 2.50 -4.09 -10.49
CA CYS A 27 1.58 -4.79 -9.59
C CYS A 27 0.13 -4.42 -9.94
N ASN A 28 -0.62 -5.38 -10.48
CA ASN A 28 -1.92 -5.16 -11.13
C ASN A 28 -3.11 -5.03 -10.16
N THR A 29 -2.85 -4.89 -8.85
CA THR A 29 -3.90 -4.78 -7.81
C THR A 29 -3.89 -3.42 -7.13
N CYS A 30 -3.35 -3.30 -5.92
CA CYS A 30 -3.53 -2.10 -5.10
C CYS A 30 -2.95 -0.83 -5.73
N THR A 31 -1.73 -0.90 -6.25
CA THR A 31 -1.04 0.27 -6.81
C THR A 31 -1.55 0.62 -8.22
N ALA A 32 -2.08 -0.35 -8.97
CA ALA A 32 -2.77 -0.09 -10.23
C ALA A 32 -4.04 0.77 -10.08
N VAL A 33 -4.78 0.62 -8.98
CA VAL A 33 -5.94 1.47 -8.70
C VAL A 33 -5.54 2.94 -8.48
N CYS A 34 -4.27 3.21 -8.13
CA CYS A 34 -3.74 4.57 -7.99
C CYS A 34 -3.16 5.12 -9.29
N LEU A 35 -3.22 4.36 -10.39
CA LEU A 35 -2.59 4.70 -11.67
C LEU A 35 -1.06 4.91 -11.56
N SER A 36 -0.43 4.29 -10.56
CA SER A 36 1.02 4.35 -10.35
C SER A 36 1.67 2.96 -10.43
N GLY A 37 0.89 1.89 -10.25
CA GLY A 37 1.34 0.53 -10.54
C GLY A 37 0.55 -0.08 -11.69
N GLY A 38 0.77 -1.37 -11.94
CA GLY A 38 0.14 -2.08 -13.05
C GLY A 38 1.03 -2.17 -14.28
N GLU A 39 0.65 -3.05 -15.21
CA GLU A 39 1.44 -3.34 -16.41
C GLU A 39 1.54 -2.12 -17.36
N ARG A 40 0.49 -1.30 -17.46
CA ARG A 40 0.50 -0.12 -18.32
C ARG A 40 1.56 0.89 -17.85
N GLU A 41 1.57 1.18 -16.56
CA GLU A 41 2.51 2.05 -15.88
C GLU A 41 3.93 1.47 -15.97
N ALA A 42 4.08 0.15 -15.87
CA ALA A 42 5.36 -0.54 -16.09
C ALA A 42 5.91 -0.32 -17.51
N ARG A 43 5.08 -0.48 -18.53
CA ARG A 43 5.47 -0.24 -19.93
C ARG A 43 5.84 1.23 -20.18
N GLN A 44 5.12 2.17 -19.56
CA GLN A 44 5.42 3.59 -19.64
C GLN A 44 6.78 3.91 -19.01
N LEU A 45 7.02 3.45 -17.78
CA LEU A 45 8.30 3.66 -17.09
C LEU A 45 9.46 3.00 -17.83
N ALA A 46 9.29 1.77 -18.33
CA ALA A 46 10.30 1.11 -19.15
C ALA A 46 10.66 1.92 -20.40
N SER A 47 9.67 2.56 -21.03
CA SER A 47 9.89 3.43 -22.19
C SER A 47 10.65 4.71 -21.82
N GLN A 48 10.33 5.31 -20.67
CA GLN A 48 11.05 6.47 -20.16
C GLN A 48 12.51 6.14 -19.81
N ILE A 49 12.77 4.99 -19.18
CA ILE A 49 14.14 4.54 -18.86
C ILE A 49 14.95 4.35 -20.14
N ARG A 50 14.40 3.64 -21.16
CA ARG A 50 15.10 3.46 -22.45
C ARG A 50 15.42 4.78 -23.13
N ALA A 51 14.44 5.69 -23.21
CA ALA A 51 14.60 6.97 -23.88
C ALA A 51 15.68 7.84 -23.23
N LYS A 52 15.74 7.88 -21.89
CA LYS A 52 16.75 8.65 -21.16
C LYS A 52 18.14 8.02 -21.21
N ALA A 53 18.22 6.69 -21.13
CA ALA A 53 19.51 6.00 -21.17
C ALA A 53 20.18 6.02 -22.56
N MET A 54 19.41 6.11 -23.65
CA MET A 54 19.97 6.31 -25.00
C MET A 54 20.67 7.66 -25.19
N ILE A 55 20.36 8.67 -24.37
CA ILE A 55 21.04 9.96 -24.43
C ILE A 55 22.51 9.84 -23.98
N ASP A 56 22.83 8.82 -23.17
CA ASP A 56 24.17 8.58 -22.61
C ASP A 56 24.97 7.49 -23.36
N GLY A 57 24.44 6.93 -24.47
CA GLY A 57 25.11 5.90 -25.29
C GLY A 57 24.25 4.65 -25.55
N GLU A 58 24.84 3.45 -25.45
CA GLU A 58 24.08 2.19 -25.48
C GLU A 58 23.29 2.03 -24.17
N GLY A 59 21.98 2.28 -24.24
CA GLY A 59 21.07 2.10 -23.11
C GLY A 59 20.82 0.63 -22.75
N PRO A 60 20.33 0.33 -21.54
CA PRO A 60 20.01 -1.02 -21.13
C PRO A 60 18.86 -1.62 -21.95
N GLN A 61 18.85 -2.95 -22.05
CA GLN A 61 17.65 -3.68 -22.42
C GLN A 61 16.66 -3.55 -21.27
N VAL A 62 15.52 -2.92 -21.53
CA VAL A 62 14.44 -2.79 -20.54
C VAL A 62 13.21 -3.49 -21.05
N GLU A 63 12.67 -4.39 -20.25
CA GLU A 63 11.40 -5.05 -20.49
C GLU A 63 10.38 -4.69 -19.41
N ALA A 64 9.11 -4.89 -19.71
CA ALA A 64 8.04 -4.63 -18.76
C ALA A 64 7.06 -5.80 -18.74
N SER A 65 6.58 -6.12 -17.54
CA SER A 65 5.55 -7.13 -17.31
C SER A 65 4.66 -6.69 -16.15
N GLY A 66 3.55 -7.39 -15.92
CA GLY A 66 2.66 -7.16 -14.80
C GLY A 66 2.25 -8.46 -14.14
N ILE A 67 2.17 -8.44 -12.81
CA ILE A 67 1.69 -9.56 -11.99
C ILE A 67 0.59 -9.04 -11.07
N GLU A 68 -0.41 -9.86 -10.78
CA GLU A 68 -1.54 -9.53 -9.89
C GLU A 68 -1.06 -9.00 -8.55
N ARG A 69 -0.25 -9.79 -7.83
CA ARG A 69 0.23 -9.45 -6.49
C ARG A 69 1.69 -9.84 -6.29
N GLN A 70 2.55 -8.82 -6.18
CA GLN A 70 3.97 -9.04 -5.91
C GLN A 70 4.26 -9.34 -4.43
N CYS A 71 3.29 -9.17 -3.53
CA CYS A 71 3.43 -9.52 -2.10
C CYS A 71 2.88 -10.92 -1.78
N GLU A 72 2.51 -11.70 -2.79
CA GLU A 72 2.01 -13.07 -2.66
C GLU A 72 2.89 -13.97 -3.54
N PRO A 73 3.79 -14.76 -2.94
CA PRO A 73 4.79 -15.54 -3.69
C PRO A 73 4.20 -16.52 -4.71
N GLU A 74 2.97 -16.98 -4.51
CA GLU A 74 2.26 -17.88 -5.41
C GLU A 74 2.11 -17.29 -6.82
N PHE A 75 2.01 -15.96 -6.95
CA PHE A 75 1.94 -15.27 -8.25
C PHE A 75 3.31 -15.04 -8.91
N LEU A 76 4.40 -15.36 -8.21
CA LEU A 76 5.76 -15.05 -8.64
C LEU A 76 6.54 -16.31 -9.02
N THR A 77 6.25 -17.43 -8.35
CA THR A 77 7.10 -18.63 -8.33
C THR A 77 7.42 -19.17 -9.73
N GLU A 78 6.46 -19.16 -10.66
CA GLU A 78 6.65 -19.69 -12.01
C GLU A 78 7.56 -18.82 -12.91
N TYR A 79 7.82 -17.57 -12.52
CA TYR A 79 8.60 -16.62 -13.31
C TYR A 79 10.02 -16.39 -12.80
N LEU A 80 10.34 -16.83 -11.58
CA LEU A 80 11.58 -16.48 -10.91
C LEU A 80 12.82 -16.94 -11.69
N ASP A 81 12.80 -18.16 -12.24
CA ASP A 81 13.95 -18.71 -12.96
C ASP A 81 14.19 -17.99 -14.29
N ASP A 82 13.14 -17.73 -15.08
CA ASP A 82 13.22 -16.92 -16.30
C ASP A 82 13.77 -15.51 -16.00
N TRP A 83 13.28 -14.87 -14.93
CA TRP A 83 13.74 -13.53 -14.58
C TRP A 83 15.19 -13.50 -14.13
N ARG A 84 15.66 -14.51 -13.39
CA ARG A 84 17.08 -14.63 -12.99
C ARG A 84 17.97 -14.78 -14.20
N GLU A 85 17.59 -15.56 -15.20
CA GLU A 85 18.40 -15.71 -16.41
C GLU A 85 18.46 -14.41 -17.22
N ARG A 86 17.33 -13.71 -17.34
CA ARG A 86 17.17 -12.60 -18.28
C ARG A 86 17.56 -11.24 -17.72
N PHE A 87 17.32 -10.95 -16.45
CA PHE A 87 17.42 -9.60 -15.90
C PHE A 87 18.44 -9.48 -14.77
N ASP A 88 19.28 -8.45 -14.81
CA ASP A 88 20.23 -8.11 -13.75
C ASP A 88 19.66 -7.10 -12.73
N LEU A 89 18.47 -6.54 -12.97
CA LEU A 89 17.73 -5.68 -12.04
C LEU A 89 16.22 -5.82 -12.22
N VAL A 90 15.47 -5.80 -11.11
CA VAL A 90 14.00 -5.64 -11.12
C VAL A 90 13.60 -4.29 -10.50
N VAL A 91 12.90 -3.47 -11.28
CA VAL A 91 12.27 -2.23 -10.84
C VAL A 91 10.79 -2.52 -10.55
N SER A 92 10.41 -2.52 -9.28
CA SER A 92 9.06 -2.90 -8.84
C SER A 92 8.14 -1.69 -8.68
N LEU A 93 6.97 -1.75 -9.33
CA LEU A 93 5.84 -0.82 -9.13
C LEU A 93 4.81 -1.36 -8.11
N ALA A 94 5.26 -2.16 -7.14
CA ALA A 94 4.45 -2.55 -5.99
C ALA A 94 4.63 -1.60 -4.80
N CYS A 95 3.84 -1.83 -3.77
CA CYS A 95 4.10 -1.26 -2.45
C CYS A 95 5.32 -1.93 -1.78
N GLY A 96 5.76 -1.39 -0.66
CA GLY A 96 6.95 -1.86 0.06
C GLY A 96 6.90 -3.34 0.48
N ALA A 97 5.71 -3.92 0.68
CA ALA A 97 5.57 -5.34 0.95
C ALA A 97 5.89 -6.21 -0.28
N GLY A 98 5.48 -5.78 -1.48
CA GLY A 98 5.78 -6.48 -2.72
C GLY A 98 7.25 -6.38 -3.10
N VAL A 99 7.85 -5.21 -2.91
CA VAL A 99 9.29 -4.99 -3.14
C VAL A 99 10.13 -5.91 -2.25
N GLN A 100 9.80 -5.99 -0.95
CA GLN A 100 10.51 -6.88 -0.02
C GLN A 100 10.28 -8.36 -0.34
N THR A 101 9.06 -8.75 -0.71
CA THR A 101 8.77 -10.14 -1.10
C THR A 101 9.59 -10.53 -2.33
N LEU A 102 9.64 -9.69 -3.36
CA LEU A 102 10.49 -9.92 -4.53
C LEU A 102 11.97 -10.00 -4.17
N ALA A 103 12.47 -9.08 -3.33
CA ALA A 103 13.87 -9.10 -2.88
C ALA A 103 14.23 -10.35 -2.08
N GLU A 104 13.29 -10.90 -1.29
CA GLU A 104 13.47 -12.17 -0.60
C GLU A 104 13.45 -13.38 -1.53
N LEU A 105 12.75 -13.31 -2.66
CA LEU A 105 12.67 -14.41 -3.63
C LEU A 105 13.82 -14.39 -4.65
N LEU A 106 14.26 -13.20 -5.03
CA LEU A 106 15.36 -12.97 -5.98
C LEU A 106 16.63 -12.62 -5.20
N GLU A 107 17.08 -13.49 -4.30
CA GLU A 107 18.22 -13.22 -3.40
C GLU A 107 19.52 -12.87 -4.15
N ASP A 108 19.67 -13.32 -5.39
CA ASP A 108 20.81 -13.07 -6.27
C ASP A 108 20.63 -11.85 -7.18
N ARG A 109 19.49 -11.15 -7.13
CA ARG A 109 19.20 -9.98 -7.97
C ARG A 109 18.67 -8.79 -7.17
N PRO A 110 19.17 -7.58 -7.43
CA PRO A 110 18.63 -6.38 -6.79
C PRO A 110 17.19 -6.14 -7.25
N VAL A 111 16.35 -5.77 -6.28
CA VAL A 111 14.98 -5.29 -6.50
C VAL A 111 14.88 -3.88 -5.94
N VAL A 112 14.52 -2.91 -6.77
CA VAL A 112 14.40 -1.50 -6.37
C VAL A 112 12.96 -1.00 -6.50
N PRO A 113 12.48 -0.17 -5.56
CA PRO A 113 11.13 0.38 -5.63
C PRO A 113 11.06 1.54 -6.62
N ALA A 114 10.05 1.55 -7.50
CA ALA A 114 9.69 2.74 -8.30
C ALA A 114 8.58 3.58 -7.63
N LEU A 115 7.98 3.09 -6.54
CA LEU A 115 6.90 3.77 -5.82
C LEU A 115 7.25 4.02 -4.36
N ASN A 116 6.68 5.10 -3.81
CA ASN A 116 6.61 5.38 -2.38
C ASN A 116 5.26 4.92 -1.84
N THR A 117 5.25 3.93 -0.93
CA THR A 117 4.00 3.53 -0.26
C THR A 117 3.53 4.65 0.66
N ALA A 118 2.31 5.13 0.45
CA ALA A 118 1.76 6.27 1.18
C ALA A 118 0.90 5.81 2.36
N PHE A 119 -0.24 5.15 2.09
CA PHE A 119 -1.20 4.79 3.14
C PHE A 119 -2.23 3.73 2.69
N ILE A 120 -3.03 3.21 3.62
CA ILE A 120 -4.16 2.33 3.30
C ILE A 120 -5.41 3.18 3.11
N GLY A 121 -5.90 3.22 1.88
CA GLY A 121 -6.96 4.15 1.49
C GLY A 121 -8.05 3.55 0.62
N SER A 122 -8.88 4.44 0.08
CA SER A 122 -9.84 4.16 -0.98
C SER A 122 -9.93 5.35 -1.95
N TYR A 123 -10.28 5.07 -3.19
CA TYR A 123 -10.64 6.09 -4.19
C TYR A 123 -11.92 6.81 -3.78
N GLN A 124 -11.99 8.12 -4.01
CA GLN A 124 -13.15 8.98 -3.73
C GLN A 124 -13.69 9.71 -4.97
N GLY A 125 -13.12 9.47 -6.15
CA GLY A 125 -13.44 10.25 -7.36
C GLY A 125 -12.33 11.25 -7.71
N ASP A 126 -12.35 11.75 -8.95
CA ASP A 126 -11.52 12.85 -9.44
C ASP A 126 -10.02 12.73 -9.10
N GLY A 127 -9.46 11.52 -9.24
CA GLY A 127 -8.06 11.27 -8.91
C GLY A 127 -7.71 11.49 -7.43
N THR A 128 -8.69 11.38 -6.53
CA THR A 128 -8.50 11.56 -5.09
C THR A 128 -8.57 10.22 -4.36
N TRP A 129 -7.53 9.95 -3.57
CA TRP A 129 -7.48 8.83 -2.64
C TRP A 129 -7.34 9.33 -1.22
N VAL A 130 -8.14 8.78 -0.31
CA VAL A 130 -8.15 9.20 1.10
C VAL A 130 -7.72 8.07 2.01
N GLU A 131 -7.00 8.41 3.07
CA GLU A 131 -6.61 7.44 4.08
C GLU A 131 -7.84 6.94 4.86
N MET A 132 -8.00 5.62 4.91
CA MET A 132 -9.17 4.97 5.52
C MET A 132 -8.81 4.07 6.71
N CYS A 133 -7.57 3.59 6.79
CA CYS A 133 -7.14 2.68 7.84
C CYS A 133 -5.68 2.92 8.25
N LYS A 134 -5.43 2.93 9.57
CA LYS A 134 -4.06 2.93 10.15
C LYS A 134 -3.46 1.52 10.33
N ALA A 135 -4.21 0.47 10.03
CA ALA A 135 -3.83 -0.93 10.31
C ALA A 135 -3.40 -1.18 11.76
N CYS A 136 -4.06 -0.57 12.74
CA CYS A 136 -3.75 -0.66 14.17
C CYS A 136 -4.01 -2.04 14.84
N GLY A 137 -4.62 -3.00 14.12
CA GLY A 137 -4.87 -4.36 14.64
C GLY A 137 -6.03 -4.52 15.63
N ASP A 138 -6.71 -3.43 16.02
CA ASP A 138 -7.82 -3.44 16.99
C ASP A 138 -9.03 -2.70 16.40
N CYS A 139 -9.77 -3.33 15.50
CA CYS A 139 -10.84 -2.66 14.75
C CYS A 139 -12.02 -2.25 15.65
N VAL A 140 -12.63 -1.10 15.36
CA VAL A 140 -13.81 -0.56 16.09
C VAL A 140 -14.92 -0.06 15.13
N LEU A 141 -14.81 -0.41 13.84
CA LEU A 141 -15.71 0.07 12.79
C LEU A 141 -17.15 -0.41 12.98
N GLU A 142 -17.35 -1.56 13.62
CA GLU A 142 -18.65 -2.07 14.00
C GLU A 142 -19.40 -1.10 14.91
N ARG A 143 -18.69 -0.36 15.76
CA ARG A 143 -19.29 0.58 16.73
C ARG A 143 -19.60 1.93 16.11
N THR A 144 -18.78 2.36 15.16
CA THR A 144 -18.83 3.69 14.56
C THR A 144 -19.53 3.73 13.20
N GLY A 145 -20.37 2.73 12.91
CA GLY A 145 -21.14 2.68 11.65
C GLY A 145 -20.25 2.60 10.41
N GLY A 146 -19.07 1.97 10.51
CA GLY A 146 -18.14 1.82 9.41
C GLY A 146 -17.20 3.01 9.15
N ILE A 147 -17.16 4.00 10.05
CA ILE A 147 -16.31 5.19 9.90
C ILE A 147 -15.18 5.14 10.93
N CYS A 148 -13.92 5.04 10.49
CA CYS A 148 -12.79 4.89 11.40
C CYS A 148 -12.55 6.17 12.23
N PRO A 149 -12.75 6.16 13.56
CA PRO A 149 -12.52 7.36 14.38
C PRO A 149 -11.02 7.62 14.58
N VAL A 150 -10.17 6.60 14.44
CA VAL A 150 -8.72 6.73 14.59
C VAL A 150 -8.09 7.39 13.35
N THR A 151 -8.51 6.95 12.16
CA THR A 151 -7.93 7.45 10.90
C THR A 151 -8.58 8.74 10.44
N ARG A 152 -9.91 8.84 10.51
CA ARG A 152 -10.65 9.95 9.89
C ARG A 152 -10.79 11.16 10.80
N CYS A 153 -10.65 11.00 12.12
CA CYS A 153 -10.59 12.13 13.04
C CYS A 153 -9.17 12.72 13.06
N ALA A 154 -9.03 14.03 12.89
CA ALA A 154 -7.74 14.70 12.98
C ALA A 154 -7.02 14.49 14.33
N LYS A 155 -7.79 14.27 15.40
CA LYS A 155 -7.28 13.99 16.74
C LYS A 155 -7.20 12.50 17.08
N GLY A 156 -7.61 11.61 16.18
CA GLY A 156 -7.65 10.17 16.41
C GLY A 156 -8.53 9.72 17.59
N LEU A 157 -9.53 10.52 17.97
CA LEU A 157 -10.32 10.29 19.18
C LEU A 157 -11.21 9.07 19.06
N LEU A 158 -10.96 8.08 19.93
CA LEU A 158 -11.77 6.87 20.04
C LEU A 158 -13.16 7.13 20.61
N ASN A 159 -13.28 8.15 21.47
CA ASN A 159 -14.52 8.60 22.12
C ASN A 159 -14.69 10.08 21.82
N GLY A 160 -15.50 10.41 20.83
CA GLY A 160 -15.87 11.78 20.52
C GLY A 160 -17.36 12.03 20.80
N PRO A 161 -17.88 13.20 20.39
CA PRO A 161 -17.16 14.28 19.73
C PRO A 161 -16.23 15.08 20.68
N CYS A 162 -15.32 15.88 20.13
CA CYS A 162 -14.42 16.77 20.91
C CYS A 162 -14.96 18.18 21.15
N GLY A 163 -16.20 18.47 20.74
CA GLY A 163 -16.77 19.83 20.77
C GLY A 163 -16.32 20.73 19.61
N GLY A 164 -15.19 20.44 18.97
CA GLY A 164 -14.61 21.22 17.87
C GLY A 164 -15.29 21.13 16.51
N SER A 165 -16.50 20.56 16.40
CA SER A 165 -17.16 20.44 15.09
C SER A 165 -18.07 21.64 14.86
N GLN A 166 -17.94 22.29 13.71
CA GLN A 166 -18.79 23.42 13.31
C GLN A 166 -19.46 23.09 11.98
N GLY A 167 -20.79 23.10 11.93
CA GLY A 167 -21.55 22.82 10.69
C GLY A 167 -21.28 21.46 10.06
N GLY A 168 -20.76 20.48 10.82
CA GLY A 168 -20.36 19.17 10.30
C GLY A 168 -18.90 19.06 9.83
N SER A 169 -18.17 20.18 9.78
CA SER A 169 -16.73 20.24 9.48
C SER A 169 -15.87 20.13 10.74
N CYS A 170 -14.59 19.82 10.55
CA CYS A 170 -13.59 19.71 11.61
C CYS A 170 -12.94 21.08 11.90
N GLU A 171 -12.69 21.42 13.17
CA GLU A 171 -12.01 22.69 13.52
C GLU A 171 -10.61 22.86 12.90
N VAL A 172 -9.92 21.77 12.56
CA VAL A 172 -8.55 21.86 12.01
C VAL A 172 -8.54 22.26 10.54
N ASP A 173 -9.67 22.08 9.86
CA ASP A 173 -9.82 22.32 8.42
C ASP A 173 -11.32 22.37 8.06
N PRO A 174 -11.84 23.55 7.66
CA PRO A 174 -13.23 23.72 7.26
C PRO A 174 -13.67 22.84 6.08
N GLU A 175 -12.76 22.44 5.19
CA GLU A 175 -13.06 21.56 4.05
C GLU A 175 -13.11 20.08 4.47
N LYS A 176 -12.60 19.75 5.66
CA LYS A 176 -12.55 18.39 6.17
C LYS A 176 -13.82 18.02 6.94
N PRO A 177 -14.58 17.00 6.49
CA PRO A 177 -15.72 16.50 7.24
C PRO A 177 -15.30 15.96 8.62
N CYS A 178 -16.02 16.34 9.67
CA CYS A 178 -15.77 15.83 11.01
C CYS A 178 -16.17 14.35 11.10
N ALA A 179 -15.20 13.47 11.41
CA ALA A 179 -15.47 12.04 11.53
C ALA A 179 -16.60 11.71 12.52
N TRP A 180 -16.66 12.38 13.67
CA TRP A 180 -17.69 12.14 14.69
C TRP A 180 -19.08 12.67 14.29
N HIS A 181 -19.14 13.75 13.52
CA HIS A 181 -20.39 14.18 12.90
C HIS A 181 -20.88 13.12 11.90
N LEU A 182 -20.00 12.62 11.03
CA LEU A 182 -20.35 11.56 10.08
C LEU A 182 -20.78 10.25 10.76
N ILE A 183 -20.11 9.87 11.87
CA ILE A 183 -20.47 8.69 12.67
C ILE A 183 -21.89 8.84 13.22
N TYR A 184 -22.19 9.99 13.85
CA TYR A 184 -23.50 10.28 14.40
C TYR A 184 -24.59 10.21 13.33
N GLU A 185 -24.42 10.91 12.21
CA GLU A 185 -25.40 10.91 11.12
C GLU A 185 -25.60 9.51 10.52
N ARG A 186 -24.53 8.73 10.38
CA ARG A 186 -24.62 7.34 9.91
C ARG A 186 -25.39 6.46 10.90
N LEU A 187 -25.08 6.52 12.19
CA LEU A 187 -25.76 5.71 13.22
C LEU A 187 -27.22 6.13 13.38
N LYS A 188 -27.54 7.42 13.27
CA LYS A 188 -28.91 7.93 13.23
C LYS A 188 -29.70 7.31 12.08
N ARG A 189 -29.16 7.33 10.85
CA ARG A 189 -29.79 6.68 9.69
C ARG A 189 -29.98 5.17 9.86
N LEU A 190 -29.09 4.51 10.59
CA LEU A 190 -29.18 3.08 10.87
C LEU A 190 -30.09 2.74 12.06
N GLY A 191 -30.63 3.73 12.79
CA GLY A 191 -31.39 3.49 14.03
C GLY A 191 -30.54 2.92 15.17
N GLN A 192 -29.22 3.17 15.17
CA GLN A 192 -28.23 2.55 16.06
C GLN A 192 -27.55 3.57 17.01
N LEU A 193 -28.22 4.67 17.34
CA LEU A 193 -27.65 5.72 18.20
C LEU A 193 -27.30 5.23 19.61
N GLU A 194 -27.98 4.19 20.11
CA GLU A 194 -27.68 3.61 21.41
C GLU A 194 -26.23 3.11 21.54
N ARG A 195 -25.57 2.75 20.43
CA ARG A 195 -24.15 2.38 20.42
C ARG A 195 -23.23 3.48 20.92
N LEU A 196 -23.62 4.74 20.78
CA LEU A 196 -22.86 5.88 21.27
C LEU A 196 -22.88 6.00 22.80
N ARG A 197 -23.84 5.33 23.48
CA ARG A 197 -23.92 5.30 24.94
C ARG A 197 -23.12 4.16 25.56
N GLU A 198 -22.66 3.20 24.75
CA GLU A 198 -21.89 2.07 25.23
C GLU A 198 -20.50 2.50 25.68
N PHE A 199 -20.04 1.95 26.81
CA PHE A 199 -18.67 2.15 27.26
C PHE A 199 -17.67 1.64 26.21
N VAL A 200 -16.64 2.44 25.94
CA VAL A 200 -15.58 2.08 25.02
C VAL A 200 -14.29 1.88 25.81
N PRO A 201 -13.78 0.64 25.93
CA PRO A 201 -12.51 0.43 26.59
C PRO A 201 -11.38 1.12 25.82
N PRO A 202 -10.27 1.47 26.50
CA PRO A 202 -9.07 1.94 25.82
C PRO A 202 -8.64 0.97 24.73
N LYS A 203 -8.26 1.52 23.58
CA LYS A 203 -7.74 0.73 22.46
C LYS A 203 -6.48 -0.02 22.86
N ARG A 204 -6.31 -1.25 22.37
CA ARG A 204 -5.11 -2.07 22.61
C ARG A 204 -3.97 -1.64 21.69
N TRP A 205 -3.37 -0.49 21.98
CA TRP A 205 -2.20 0.03 21.24
C TRP A 205 -0.99 -0.90 21.28
N ALA A 206 -0.95 -1.86 22.22
CA ALA A 206 0.05 -2.92 22.23
C ALA A 206 0.10 -3.75 20.92
N LEU A 207 -1.02 -3.83 20.18
CA LEU A 207 -1.12 -4.52 18.88
C LEU A 207 -0.52 -3.70 17.73
N ASP A 208 -0.34 -2.39 17.94
CA ASP A 208 0.27 -1.43 17.03
C ASP A 208 1.67 -0.99 17.53
N ARG A 209 2.35 -1.87 18.26
CA ARG A 209 3.69 -1.59 18.82
C ARG A 209 4.71 -1.45 17.70
N LYS A 210 5.19 -0.22 17.50
CA LYS A 210 6.34 0.07 16.65
C LYS A 210 7.64 -0.48 17.23
N ASP A 211 7.77 -0.47 18.57
CA ASP A 211 9.01 -0.85 19.26
C ASP A 211 9.16 -2.37 19.46
N GLY A 212 8.13 -3.15 19.12
CA GLY A 212 8.14 -4.62 19.22
C GLY A 212 8.70 -5.35 17.99
N GLY A 213 9.16 -4.61 16.99
CA GLY A 213 9.56 -5.15 15.69
C GLY A 213 8.37 -5.54 14.80
N PRO A 214 8.64 -6.18 13.64
CA PRO A 214 7.61 -6.57 12.68
C PRO A 214 6.55 -7.50 13.29
N ARG A 215 5.27 -7.19 13.02
CA ARG A 215 4.13 -7.97 13.54
C ARG A 215 4.02 -9.30 12.81
N LYS A 216 3.72 -10.38 13.55
CA LYS A 216 3.52 -11.74 13.02
C LYS A 216 2.17 -12.31 13.45
N ARG A 217 1.44 -12.93 12.52
CA ARG A 217 0.22 -13.68 12.78
C ARG A 217 0.37 -15.09 12.20
N VAL A 218 0.03 -16.12 12.98
CA VAL A 218 0.07 -17.52 12.56
C VAL A 218 -1.30 -18.15 12.78
N ARG A 219 -1.85 -18.81 11.76
CA ARG A 219 -3.06 -19.63 11.83
C ARG A 219 -2.67 -21.10 11.74
N ARG A 220 -2.52 -21.76 12.89
CA ARG A 220 -2.06 -23.16 12.98
C ARG A 220 -3.10 -24.16 12.46
N ASP A 221 -4.36 -23.73 12.40
CA ASP A 221 -5.51 -24.46 11.88
C ASP A 221 -5.59 -24.46 10.35
N VAL A 222 -4.70 -23.72 9.67
CA VAL A 222 -4.64 -23.64 8.21
C VAL A 222 -3.44 -24.43 7.72
N THR A 223 -3.68 -25.51 6.98
CA THR A 223 -2.68 -26.23 6.18
C THR A 223 -2.75 -25.78 4.73
N LEU A 224 -2.16 -24.62 4.43
CA LEU A 224 -1.77 -24.29 3.06
C LEU A 224 -0.40 -24.92 2.79
N PRO A 225 -0.07 -25.28 1.53
CA PRO A 225 1.29 -25.63 1.17
C PRO A 225 2.22 -24.56 1.72
N ALA A 226 3.16 -24.94 2.59
CA ALA A 226 4.13 -23.98 3.10
C ALA A 226 4.85 -23.40 1.89
N PHE A 227 4.82 -22.07 1.74
CA PHE A 227 5.76 -21.41 0.87
C PHE A 227 7.15 -21.65 1.46
N ARG A 228 7.82 -22.70 0.98
CA ARG A 228 9.19 -22.99 1.38
C ARG A 228 10.06 -21.92 0.72
N LYS A 229 10.62 -21.02 1.54
CA LYS A 229 11.87 -20.35 1.17
C LYS A 229 12.81 -21.45 0.69
N GLY A 230 13.18 -21.43 -0.58
CA GLY A 230 14.11 -22.33 -1.25
C GLY A 230 14.27 -23.71 -0.60
N VAL A 231 13.61 -24.72 -1.15
CA VAL A 231 14.29 -26.01 -1.29
C VAL A 231 15.44 -25.73 -2.26
N LEU A 232 16.65 -25.60 -1.71
CA LEU A 232 17.84 -26.10 -2.39
C LEU A 232 17.67 -27.61 -2.60
#